data_AF-G1Q2B2-F1
#
_entry.id   AF-G1Q2B2-F1
#
_cell.length_a   1.000
_cell.length_b   1.000
_cell.length_c   1.000
_cell.angle_alpha   90.00
_cell.angle_beta   90.00
_cell.angle_gamma   90.00
#
_symmetry.space_group_name_H-M   'P 1'
#
loop_
_entity.id
_entity.type
_entity.pdbx_description
1 polymer ?
#
loop_
_entity_poly.entity_id
_entity_poly.type
_entity_poly.pdbx_seq_one_letter_code
_entity_poly.pdbx_strand_id
1 'polypeptide(L)'
;MKNPMLEAASLLLEKLLLISNFKLFSSGAPGEDKARSSFQDITSCATSWSAPKVPRDPPGIYLGDRTTVSPHMMPDILLALTKDRRLTQKVVSNQRLILGVIGRVASIRVDTVDDFAYGAEILVNRLDKSLKKKALLNEEVAQRAEKMLGTTPYSLLWNNCEHFVTYCRFGTAVSPQADKFCENLKIIIRDQRSVLASALLGLAAIICLGMASYTTLPAIFIPFCLWMAG
;
A
#
# COMPACT_ATOMS: atom_id res chain seq x y z
N MET A 1 -41.04 3.99 -13.11
CA MET A 1 -40.06 4.62 -14.01
C MET A 1 -38.72 4.55 -13.33
N LYS A 2 -37.78 3.73 -13.84
CA LYS A 2 -36.44 3.56 -13.23
C LYS A 2 -35.59 4.78 -13.60
N ASN A 3 -34.93 5.38 -12.60
CA ASN A 3 -34.15 6.60 -12.78
C ASN A 3 -32.88 6.29 -13.58
N PRO A 4 -32.69 6.85 -14.79
CA PRO A 4 -31.57 6.51 -15.67
C PRO A 4 -30.20 6.87 -15.05
N MET A 5 -30.16 7.84 -14.14
CA MET A 5 -28.94 8.18 -13.39
C MET A 5 -28.52 7.10 -12.38
N LEU A 6 -29.48 6.40 -11.77
CA LEU A 6 -29.18 5.34 -10.80
C LEU A 6 -28.63 4.10 -11.51
N GLU A 7 -29.13 3.84 -12.72
CA GLU A 7 -28.69 2.75 -13.58
C GLU A 7 -27.28 3.03 -14.14
N ALA A 8 -27.00 4.27 -14.54
CA ALA A 8 -25.65 4.69 -14.92
C ALA A 8 -24.66 4.62 -13.75
N ALA A 9 -25.07 5.02 -12.54
CA ALA A 9 -24.24 4.91 -11.34
C ALA A 9 -23.99 3.44 -10.95
N SER A 10 -25.01 2.58 -11.09
CA SER A 10 -24.88 1.13 -10.87
C SER A 10 -23.93 0.51 -11.89
N LEU A 11 -24.03 0.85 -13.18
CA LEU A 11 -23.14 0.40 -14.25
C LEU A 11 -21.70 0.88 -14.04
N LEU A 12 -21.51 2.10 -13.55
CA LEU A 12 -20.19 2.62 -13.19
C LEU A 12 -19.61 1.88 -11.99
N LEU A 13 -20.41 1.62 -10.96
CA LEU A 13 -20.00 0.87 -9.77
C LEU A 13 -19.66 -0.58 -10.13
N GLU A 14 -20.49 -1.23 -10.95
CA GLU A 14 -20.28 -2.59 -11.44
C GLU A 14 -19.03 -2.68 -12.32
N LYS A 15 -18.78 -1.70 -13.21
CA LYS A 15 -17.54 -1.64 -14.00
C LYS A 15 -16.30 -1.34 -13.15
N LEU A 16 -16.40 -0.51 -12.11
CA LEU A 16 -15.32 -0.28 -11.15
C LEU A 16 -15.01 -1.53 -10.31
N LEU A 17 -16.05 -2.29 -9.92
CA LEU A 17 -15.89 -3.58 -9.24
C LEU A 17 -15.31 -4.66 -10.16
N LEU A 18 -15.65 -4.64 -11.47
CA LEU A 18 -15.04 -5.52 -12.47
C LEU A 18 -13.55 -5.20 -12.71
N ILE A 19 -13.17 -3.92 -12.64
CA ILE A 19 -11.76 -3.51 -12.69
C ILE A 19 -11.02 -3.90 -11.39
N SER A 20 -11.68 -3.89 -10.23
CA SER A 20 -11.08 -4.43 -8.99
C SER A 20 -10.90 -5.95 -9.03
N ASN A 21 -11.67 -6.65 -9.86
CA ASN A 21 -11.53 -8.09 -10.13
C ASN A 21 -10.48 -8.42 -11.21
N PHE A 22 -9.89 -7.42 -11.87
CA PHE A 22 -8.74 -7.62 -12.74
C PHE A 22 -7.48 -7.87 -11.91
N LYS A 23 -7.24 -9.13 -11.56
CA LYS A 23 -5.93 -9.81 -11.52
C LYS A 23 -4.68 -8.94 -11.25
N LEU A 24 -4.69 -8.04 -10.27
CA LEU A 24 -3.49 -7.29 -9.90
C LEU A 24 -2.70 -8.01 -8.79
N PHE A 25 -3.33 -8.94 -8.05
CA PHE A 25 -2.69 -9.69 -6.97
C PHE A 25 -3.28 -11.10 -6.73
N SER A 26 -3.37 -11.94 -7.77
CA SER A 26 -3.60 -13.38 -7.53
C SER A 26 -2.78 -14.23 -8.49
N SER A 27 -1.54 -14.51 -8.09
CA SER A 27 -0.84 -15.73 -8.50
C SER A 27 -0.27 -16.36 -7.22
N GLY A 28 -1.10 -17.15 -6.55
CA GLY A 28 -0.68 -18.07 -5.51
C GLY A 28 -1.19 -19.46 -5.89
N ALA A 29 -0.29 -20.35 -6.29
CA ALA A 29 -0.57 -21.78 -6.38
C ALA A 29 -0.77 -22.34 -4.95
N PRO A 30 -1.57 -23.41 -4.77
CA PRO A 30 -1.83 -23.98 -3.46
C PRO A 30 -0.60 -24.78 -3.01
N GLY A 31 0.01 -24.35 -1.91
CA GLY A 31 1.11 -25.05 -1.25
C GLY A 31 0.65 -25.56 0.11
N GLU A 32 0.64 -26.88 0.24
CA GLU A 32 0.22 -27.68 1.39
C GLU A 32 0.92 -27.33 2.72
N ASP A 33 0.21 -27.67 3.79
CA ASP A 33 0.64 -27.67 5.17
C ASP A 33 2.02 -28.30 5.37
N LYS A 34 2.92 -27.56 6.04
CA LYS A 34 3.80 -28.13 7.06
C LYS A 34 4.37 -27.07 7.99
N ALA A 35 3.75 -27.00 9.17
CA ALA A 35 4.36 -26.43 10.35
C ALA A 35 5.68 -27.13 10.68
N ARG A 36 6.77 -26.35 10.82
CA ARG A 36 7.79 -26.62 11.84
C ARG A 36 8.64 -25.38 12.10
N SER A 37 8.64 -25.00 13.38
CA SER A 37 9.46 -24.01 14.07
C SER A 37 10.88 -23.83 13.53
N SER A 38 11.28 -22.57 13.31
CA SER A 38 12.66 -22.12 13.47
C SER A 38 12.68 -20.68 13.99
N PHE A 39 12.29 -20.53 15.27
CA PHE A 39 12.45 -19.30 16.05
C PHE A 39 13.84 -19.27 16.71
N GLN A 40 14.89 -19.51 15.91
CA GLN A 40 16.27 -19.43 16.35
C GLN A 40 16.99 -18.35 15.56
N ASP A 41 17.54 -17.40 16.32
CA ASP A 41 18.60 -16.47 15.96
C ASP A 41 18.22 -15.15 15.24
N ILE A 42 17.46 -14.30 15.94
CA ILE A 42 17.43 -12.85 15.67
C ILE A 42 18.71 -12.14 16.20
N THR A 43 19.61 -12.87 16.89
CA THR A 43 20.79 -12.27 17.55
C THR A 43 22.12 -12.45 16.80
N SER A 44 22.17 -13.11 15.65
CA SER A 44 23.43 -13.27 14.91
C SER A 44 23.33 -12.79 13.47
N CYS A 45 24.16 -11.78 13.18
CA CYS A 45 24.55 -11.40 11.84
C CYS A 45 25.03 -12.64 11.05
N ALA A 46 24.28 -13.08 10.05
CA ALA A 46 24.76 -14.01 9.04
C ALA A 46 24.24 -13.62 7.65
N THR A 47 25.20 -13.55 6.74
CA THR A 47 25.10 -13.26 5.32
C THR A 47 24.36 -14.36 4.55
N SER A 48 23.33 -13.98 3.81
CA SER A 48 22.96 -14.67 2.56
C SER A 48 22.38 -13.63 1.60
N TRP A 49 23.04 -13.48 0.46
CA TRP A 49 22.61 -12.58 -0.61
C TRP A 49 21.44 -13.23 -1.34
N SER A 50 20.25 -12.67 -1.16
CA SER A 50 19.08 -12.98 -1.97
C SER A 50 18.47 -11.67 -2.44
N ALA A 51 18.07 -11.62 -3.71
CA ALA A 51 17.61 -10.43 -4.43
C ALA A 51 16.65 -9.56 -3.60
N PRO A 52 16.64 -8.22 -3.79
CA PRO A 52 15.75 -7.32 -3.06
C PRO A 52 14.28 -7.61 -3.42
N LYS A 53 13.66 -8.54 -2.71
CA LYS A 53 12.21 -8.65 -2.61
C LYS A 53 11.79 -7.46 -1.75
N VAL A 54 11.23 -6.44 -2.39
CA VAL A 54 10.46 -5.41 -1.68
C VAL A 54 9.43 -6.17 -0.84
N PRO A 55 9.46 -6.05 0.51
CA PRO A 55 8.47 -6.71 1.35
C PRO A 55 7.10 -6.21 0.88
N ARG A 56 6.23 -7.14 0.46
CA ARG A 56 4.85 -6.79 0.09
C ARG A 56 3.98 -6.57 1.32
N ASP A 57 4.51 -6.96 2.49
CA ASP A 57 3.87 -6.87 3.78
C ASP A 57 4.14 -5.51 4.43
N PRO A 58 3.16 -4.93 5.14
CA PRO A 58 3.30 -3.63 5.77
C PRO A 58 4.44 -3.67 6.80
N PRO A 59 5.39 -2.71 6.79
CA PRO A 59 6.46 -2.69 7.76
C PRO A 59 5.94 -2.41 9.19
N GLY A 60 6.50 -3.13 10.17
CA GLY A 60 6.32 -2.91 11.61
C GLY A 60 7.65 -2.62 12.31
N ILE A 61 7.58 -2.14 13.55
CA ILE A 61 8.77 -1.92 14.39
C ILE A 61 8.85 -3.09 15.40
N TYR A 62 10.06 -3.54 15.75
CA TYR A 62 10.28 -4.59 16.75
C TYR A 62 11.04 -4.01 17.94
N LEU A 63 10.52 -4.22 19.15
CA LEU A 63 11.04 -3.60 20.39
C LEU A 63 11.80 -4.56 21.32
N GLY A 64 12.01 -5.83 20.92
CA GLY A 64 12.92 -6.73 21.63
C GLY A 64 12.25 -7.72 22.58
N ASP A 65 11.12 -7.36 23.20
CA ASP A 65 10.42 -8.24 24.13
C ASP A 65 9.45 -9.17 23.39
N ARG A 66 9.56 -10.48 23.66
CA ARG A 66 8.85 -11.56 22.95
C ARG A 66 7.32 -11.48 22.98
N THR A 67 6.74 -10.52 23.70
CA THR A 67 5.31 -10.43 24.02
C THR A 67 4.62 -9.18 23.47
N THR A 68 5.35 -8.15 23.04
CA THR A 68 4.75 -6.87 22.63
C THR A 68 5.41 -6.37 21.35
N VAL A 69 4.72 -6.43 20.20
CA VAL A 69 5.22 -5.80 18.98
C VAL A 69 5.06 -4.31 19.11
N SER A 70 5.95 -3.57 18.49
CA SER A 70 5.79 -2.13 18.36
C SER A 70 4.56 -1.79 17.50
N PRO A 71 4.02 -0.57 17.64
CA PRO A 71 2.90 -0.13 16.84
C PRO A 71 3.18 -0.27 15.34
N HIS A 72 2.18 -0.69 14.57
CA HIS A 72 2.21 -0.70 13.11
C HIS A 72 0.99 0.03 12.58
N MET A 73 1.14 0.64 11.39
CA MET A 73 0.07 1.35 10.72
C MET A 73 -0.66 0.40 9.78
N MET A 74 -1.99 0.33 9.88
CA MET A 74 -2.78 -0.53 9.02
C MET A 74 -4.06 0.16 8.52
N PRO A 75 -4.31 0.20 7.20
CA PRO A 75 -5.56 0.72 6.66
C PRO A 75 -6.72 -0.22 6.99
N ASP A 76 -7.83 0.30 7.50
CA ASP A 76 -9.04 -0.49 7.76
C ASP A 76 -10.29 0.39 7.63
N ILE A 77 -11.19 -0.01 6.73
CA ILE A 77 -12.47 0.68 6.52
C ILE A 77 -13.37 0.63 7.76
N LEU A 78 -13.25 -0.39 8.62
CA LEU A 78 -14.08 -0.49 9.82
C LEU A 78 -13.90 0.70 10.75
N LEU A 79 -12.73 1.33 10.75
CA LEU A 79 -12.47 2.54 11.55
C LEU A 79 -13.37 3.71 11.14
N ALA A 80 -13.84 3.74 9.89
CA ALA A 80 -14.79 4.74 9.41
C ALA A 80 -16.26 4.35 9.71
N LEU A 81 -16.52 3.06 9.90
CA LEU A 81 -17.88 2.50 9.98
C LEU A 81 -18.32 2.18 11.41
N THR A 82 -17.39 1.87 12.30
CA THR A 82 -17.68 1.49 13.69
C THR A 82 -16.62 2.00 14.67
N LYS A 83 -17.04 2.23 15.91
CA LYS A 83 -16.15 2.53 17.04
C LYS A 83 -15.84 1.29 17.89
N ASP A 84 -16.41 0.14 17.53
CA ASP A 84 -16.20 -1.11 18.27
C ASP A 84 -14.79 -1.65 18.03
N ARG A 85 -13.95 -1.53 19.08
CA ARG A 85 -12.56 -1.96 19.06
C ARG A 85 -12.40 -3.47 18.86
N ARG A 86 -13.39 -4.29 19.25
CA ARG A 86 -13.34 -5.74 19.09
C ARG A 86 -13.36 -6.16 17.62
N LEU A 87 -14.08 -5.38 16.79
CA LEU A 87 -14.21 -5.66 15.37
C LEU A 87 -12.99 -5.17 14.57
N THR A 88 -12.33 -4.11 15.03
CA THR A 88 -11.14 -3.52 14.40
C THR A 88 -9.83 -4.22 14.80
N GLN A 89 -9.81 -4.93 15.93
CA GLN A 89 -8.65 -5.74 16.36
C GLN A 89 -8.62 -7.13 15.74
N LYS A 90 -9.70 -7.55 15.07
CA LYS A 90 -9.74 -8.85 14.39
C LYS A 90 -8.95 -8.78 13.08
N VAL A 91 -8.36 -9.92 12.69
CA VAL A 91 -7.70 -10.15 11.39
C VAL A 91 -8.42 -9.42 10.26
N VAL A 92 -7.68 -8.57 9.55
CA VAL A 92 -8.23 -7.72 8.51
C VAL A 92 -8.05 -8.38 7.15
N SER A 93 -9.15 -8.53 6.43
CA SER A 93 -9.14 -9.11 5.09
C SER A 93 -8.64 -8.12 4.05
N ASN A 94 -8.13 -8.62 2.91
CA ASN A 94 -7.66 -7.79 1.79
C ASN A 94 -8.72 -6.77 1.33
N GLN A 95 -10.01 -7.14 1.34
CA GLN A 95 -11.09 -6.22 0.99
C GLN A 95 -11.17 -5.03 1.93
N ARG A 96 -11.03 -5.26 3.25
CA ARG A 96 -11.04 -4.19 4.26
C ARG A 96 -9.81 -3.29 4.15
N LEU A 97 -8.63 -3.88 3.88
CA LEU A 97 -7.40 -3.12 3.63
C LEU A 97 -7.59 -2.18 2.44
N ILE A 98 -8.03 -2.70 1.29
CA ILE A 98 -8.24 -1.92 0.06
C ILE A 98 -9.27 -0.81 0.30
N LEU A 99 -10.40 -1.12 0.94
CA LEU A 99 -11.41 -0.13 1.26
C LEU A 99 -10.89 0.92 2.26
N GLY A 100 -10.04 0.54 3.21
CA GLY A 100 -9.36 1.48 4.12
C GLY A 100 -8.43 2.43 3.38
N VAL A 101 -7.72 1.95 2.35
CA VAL A 101 -6.90 2.79 1.47
C VAL A 101 -7.76 3.77 0.68
N ILE A 102 -8.87 3.30 0.08
CA ILE A 102 -9.81 4.14 -0.67
C ILE A 102 -10.45 5.19 0.25
N GLY A 103 -10.87 4.77 1.45
CA GLY A 103 -11.43 5.62 2.48
C GLY A 103 -10.41 6.54 3.15
N ARG A 104 -9.10 6.35 2.87
CA ARG A 104 -7.98 7.08 3.49
C ARG A 104 -7.99 7.02 5.02
N VAL A 105 -8.35 5.86 5.59
CA VAL A 105 -8.38 5.65 7.04
C VAL A 105 -7.47 4.49 7.44
N ALA A 106 -6.64 4.71 8.45
CA ALA A 106 -5.81 3.70 9.07
C ALA A 106 -5.84 3.80 10.60
N SER A 107 -5.46 2.72 11.27
CA SER A 107 -5.15 2.70 12.69
C SER A 107 -3.69 2.38 12.88
N ILE A 108 -3.04 3.09 13.78
CA ILE A 108 -1.78 2.69 14.38
C ILE A 108 -2.12 1.94 15.67
N ARG A 109 -1.74 0.67 15.75
CA ARG A 109 -2.06 -0.19 16.90
C ARG A 109 -0.92 -1.15 17.22
N VAL A 110 -0.94 -1.65 18.45
CA VAL A 110 -0.01 -2.65 18.98
C VAL A 110 -0.68 -4.02 18.87
N ASP A 111 -0.09 -4.93 18.11
CA ASP A 111 -0.52 -6.33 18.01
C ASP A 111 0.64 -7.25 18.50
N THR A 112 0.43 -8.56 18.60
CA THR A 112 1.51 -9.52 18.89
C THR A 112 2.29 -9.90 17.62
N VAL A 113 3.48 -10.50 17.77
CA VAL A 113 4.34 -10.80 16.60
C VAL A 113 3.62 -11.80 15.71
N ASP A 114 2.99 -12.78 16.34
CA ASP A 114 2.23 -13.83 15.67
C ASP A 114 0.97 -13.27 14.99
N ASP A 115 0.25 -12.37 15.66
CA ASP A 115 -0.92 -11.69 15.08
C ASP A 115 -0.54 -10.78 13.93
N PHE A 116 0.62 -10.13 13.98
CA PHE A 116 1.10 -9.28 12.90
C PHE A 116 1.63 -10.09 11.71
N ALA A 117 2.37 -11.17 11.98
CA ALA A 117 2.96 -12.01 10.95
C ALA A 117 1.90 -12.81 10.18
N TYR A 118 0.77 -13.14 10.82
CA TYR A 118 -0.27 -14.00 10.24
C TYR A 118 0.30 -15.32 9.69
N GLY A 119 1.32 -15.88 10.35
CA GLY A 119 2.03 -17.08 9.91
C GLY A 119 3.03 -16.87 8.76
N ALA A 120 3.23 -15.63 8.30
CA ALA A 120 4.26 -15.28 7.33
C ALA A 120 5.64 -15.14 7.98
N GLU A 121 6.69 -15.30 7.17
CA GLU A 121 8.07 -15.10 7.60
C GLU A 121 8.35 -13.60 7.79
N ILE A 122 8.86 -13.21 8.96
CA ILE A 122 9.24 -11.83 9.25
C ILE A 122 10.66 -11.58 8.76
N LEU A 123 10.81 -10.62 7.84
CA LEU A 123 12.10 -10.18 7.34
C LEU A 123 12.53 -8.87 8.00
N VAL A 124 13.74 -8.85 8.55
CA VAL A 124 14.32 -7.61 9.12
C VAL A 124 14.79 -6.69 8.00
N ASN A 125 14.12 -5.54 7.88
CA ASN A 125 14.45 -4.56 6.86
C ASN A 125 15.72 -3.77 7.23
N ARG A 126 16.70 -3.72 6.32
CA ARG A 126 17.98 -2.99 6.50
C ARG A 126 17.92 -1.56 5.96
N LEU A 127 16.83 -0.85 6.23
CA LEU A 127 16.60 0.52 5.77
C LEU A 127 17.72 1.49 6.18
N ASP A 128 18.35 1.27 7.35
CA ASP A 128 19.45 2.11 7.86
C ASP A 128 20.59 2.24 6.86
N LYS A 129 20.95 1.13 6.20
CA LYS A 129 22.02 1.09 5.21
C LYS A 129 21.62 1.79 3.92
N SER A 130 20.36 1.61 3.50
CA SER A 130 19.83 2.19 2.26
C SER A 130 19.69 3.70 2.36
N LEU A 131 19.21 4.20 3.50
CA LEU A 131 18.94 5.63 3.71
C LEU A 131 20.16 6.40 4.19
N LYS A 132 21.24 5.72 4.59
CA LYS A 132 22.46 6.32 5.20
C LYS A 132 22.12 7.26 6.36
N LYS A 133 21.04 6.95 7.10
CA LYS A 133 20.57 7.73 8.25
C LYS A 133 20.91 7.00 9.54
N LYS A 134 21.29 7.76 10.56
CA LYS A 134 21.51 7.22 11.91
C LYS A 134 20.15 6.91 12.54
N ALA A 135 19.95 5.67 12.96
CA ALA A 135 18.76 5.29 13.71
C ALA A 135 18.77 5.97 15.10
N LEU A 136 17.58 6.35 15.57
CA LEU A 136 17.35 6.83 16.94
C LEU A 136 17.49 5.67 17.94
N LEU A 137 17.57 6.00 19.23
CA LEU A 137 17.58 5.01 20.31
C LEU A 137 16.26 4.24 20.34
N ASN A 138 16.30 2.93 20.62
CA ASN A 138 15.12 2.07 20.54
C ASN A 138 13.99 2.54 21.46
N GLU A 139 14.33 3.07 22.65
CA GLU A 139 13.37 3.64 23.60
C GLU A 139 12.66 4.87 23.03
N GLU A 140 13.40 5.71 22.31
CA GLU A 140 12.85 6.89 21.65
C GLU A 140 11.93 6.50 20.48
N VAL A 141 12.33 5.48 19.70
CA VAL A 141 11.50 4.90 18.64
C VAL A 141 10.19 4.37 19.22
N ALA A 142 10.24 3.63 20.33
CA ALA A 142 9.07 3.10 21.03
C ALA A 142 8.12 4.22 21.45
N GLN A 143 8.66 5.23 22.15
CA GLN A 143 7.87 6.34 22.67
C GLN A 143 7.21 7.15 21.54
N ARG A 144 7.89 7.33 20.41
CA ARG A 144 7.33 8.00 19.22
C ARG A 144 6.18 7.18 18.63
N ALA A 145 6.37 5.88 18.49
CA ALA A 145 5.35 4.99 17.95
C ALA A 145 4.11 4.96 18.85
N GLU A 146 4.28 4.91 20.18
CA GLU A 146 3.20 4.93 21.16
C GLU A 146 2.39 6.24 21.12
N LYS A 147 3.07 7.39 20.94
CA LYS A 147 2.39 8.69 20.80
C LYS A 147 1.48 8.78 19.57
N MET A 148 1.71 7.95 18.56
CA MET A 148 0.93 7.94 17.32
C MET A 148 -0.19 6.89 17.31
N LEU A 149 -0.40 6.17 18.42
CA LEU A 149 -1.48 5.18 18.53
C LEU A 149 -2.86 5.79 18.30
N GLY A 150 -3.71 5.06 17.57
CA GLY A 150 -5.07 5.47 17.25
C GLY A 150 -5.30 5.66 15.76
N THR A 151 -6.41 6.32 15.43
CA THR A 151 -6.84 6.52 14.04
C THR A 151 -6.06 7.66 13.38
N THR A 152 -5.63 7.45 12.14
CA THR A 152 -4.83 8.39 11.36
C THR A 152 -5.23 8.32 9.88
N PRO A 153 -5.16 9.43 9.12
CA PRO A 153 -5.43 9.39 7.68
C PRO A 153 -4.38 8.54 6.95
N TYR A 154 -4.80 7.71 6.00
CA TYR A 154 -3.89 6.88 5.21
C TYR A 154 -3.72 7.42 3.78
N SER A 155 -2.49 7.41 3.27
CA SER A 155 -2.19 7.74 1.89
C SER A 155 -1.00 6.93 1.39
N LEU A 156 -1.17 6.22 0.27
CA LEU A 156 -0.10 5.39 -0.33
C LEU A 156 1.17 6.18 -0.64
N LEU A 157 1.04 7.46 -0.99
CA LEU A 157 2.17 8.30 -1.41
C LEU A 157 2.75 9.17 -0.30
N TRP A 158 1.96 9.49 0.74
CA TRP A 158 2.31 10.57 1.67
C TRP A 158 2.25 10.19 3.15
N ASN A 159 1.40 9.22 3.52
CA ASN A 159 1.25 8.78 4.91
C ASN A 159 0.89 7.30 4.91
N ASN A 160 1.89 6.49 4.56
CA ASN A 160 1.78 5.04 4.49
C ASN A 160 2.59 4.41 5.63
N CYS A 161 2.60 3.07 5.68
CA CYS A 161 3.33 2.32 6.69
C CYS A 161 4.83 2.65 6.71
N GLU A 162 5.47 2.86 5.54
CA GLU A 162 6.91 3.22 5.46
C GLU A 162 7.19 4.60 6.06
N HIS A 163 6.34 5.60 5.79
CA HIS A 163 6.45 6.93 6.39
C HIS A 163 6.38 6.85 7.92
N PHE A 164 5.45 6.04 8.44
CA PHE A 164 5.30 5.83 9.87
C PHE A 164 6.56 5.19 10.49
N VAL A 165 7.06 4.08 9.95
CA VAL A 165 8.22 3.40 10.53
C VAL A 165 9.50 4.22 10.40
N THR A 166 9.70 4.94 9.29
CA THR A 166 10.88 5.80 9.11
C THR A 166 10.83 7.06 9.97
N TYR A 167 9.63 7.62 10.22
CA TYR A 167 9.45 8.69 11.19
C TYR A 167 9.83 8.24 12.60
N CYS A 168 9.35 7.07 13.03
CA CYS A 168 9.67 6.56 14.35
C CYS A 168 11.17 6.24 14.46
N ARG A 169 11.78 5.63 13.44
CA ARG A 169 13.17 5.14 13.46
C ARG A 169 14.23 6.20 13.24
N PHE A 170 13.98 7.17 12.34
CA PHE A 170 14.97 8.17 11.92
C PHE A 170 14.54 9.61 12.23
N GLY A 171 13.32 9.82 12.71
CA GLY A 171 12.74 11.14 12.92
C GLY A 171 12.27 11.86 11.66
N THR A 172 12.35 11.22 10.50
CA THR A 172 11.91 11.77 9.21
C THR A 172 11.01 10.78 8.50
N ALA A 173 9.80 11.22 8.14
CA ALA A 173 8.85 10.41 7.37
C ALA A 173 9.28 10.36 5.91
N VAL A 174 9.73 9.20 5.44
CA VAL A 174 10.11 8.95 4.04
C VAL A 174 9.62 7.57 3.58
N SER A 175 9.31 7.42 2.30
CA SER A 175 8.93 6.13 1.71
C SER A 175 9.71 5.89 0.42
N PRO A 176 10.80 5.11 0.46
CA PRO A 176 11.53 4.72 -0.73
C PRO A 176 10.64 4.06 -1.79
N GLN A 177 9.59 3.33 -1.37
CA GLN A 177 8.61 2.75 -2.29
C GLN A 177 7.82 3.84 -3.03
N ALA A 178 7.29 4.83 -2.30
CA ALA A 178 6.55 5.93 -2.90
C ALA A 178 7.46 6.79 -3.80
N ASP A 179 8.68 7.07 -3.35
CA ASP A 179 9.66 7.83 -4.13
C ASP A 179 9.97 7.13 -5.46
N LYS A 180 10.24 5.82 -5.41
CA LYS A 180 10.51 5.03 -6.62
C LYS A 180 9.31 4.97 -7.55
N PHE A 181 8.09 4.87 -7.02
CA PHE A 181 6.87 4.93 -7.82
C PHE A 181 6.73 6.29 -8.51
N CYS A 182 6.94 7.38 -7.79
CA CYS A 182 6.90 8.74 -8.34
C CYS A 182 7.98 8.95 -9.42
N GLU A 183 9.20 8.46 -9.22
CA GLU A 183 10.26 8.53 -10.24
C GLU A 183 9.91 7.72 -11.49
N ASN A 184 9.40 6.50 -11.33
CA ASN A 184 8.94 5.70 -12.47
C ASN A 184 7.80 6.39 -13.23
N LEU A 185 6.84 7.01 -12.52
CA LEU A 185 5.78 7.78 -13.14
C LEU A 185 6.33 8.99 -13.91
N LYS A 186 7.30 9.72 -13.35
CA LYS A 186 7.96 10.83 -14.06
C LYS A 186 8.64 10.37 -15.35
N ILE A 187 9.33 9.22 -15.31
CA ILE A 187 9.96 8.63 -16.51
C ILE A 187 8.90 8.30 -17.56
N ILE A 188 7.79 7.68 -17.16
CA ILE A 188 6.69 7.32 -18.08
C ILE A 188 6.07 8.59 -18.69
N ILE A 189 5.77 9.60 -17.87
CA ILE A 189 5.15 10.86 -18.32
C ILE A 189 6.05 11.58 -19.33
N ARG A 190 7.38 11.54 -19.13
CA ARG A 190 8.35 12.17 -20.02
C ARG A 190 8.68 11.36 -21.27
N ASP A 191 8.28 10.10 -21.33
CA ASP A 191 8.56 9.26 -22.49
C ASP A 191 7.60 9.61 -23.64
N GLN A 192 8.16 10.01 -24.79
CA GLN A 192 7.39 10.32 -26.01
C GLN A 192 6.56 9.11 -26.50
N ARG A 193 6.96 7.88 -26.17
CA ARG A 193 6.17 6.69 -26.50
C ARG A 193 4.86 6.63 -25.72
N SER A 194 4.81 7.22 -24.52
CA SER A 194 3.58 7.31 -23.73
C SER A 194 2.54 8.24 -24.38
N VAL A 195 3.00 9.31 -25.04
CA VAL A 195 2.14 10.21 -25.83
C VAL A 195 1.51 9.45 -27.00
N LEU A 196 2.31 8.71 -27.77
CA LEU A 196 1.80 7.93 -28.89
C LEU A 196 0.86 6.80 -28.43
N ALA A 197 1.23 6.08 -27.37
CA ALA A 197 0.41 5.01 -26.82
C ALA A 197 -0.94 5.54 -26.30
N SER A 198 -0.95 6.66 -25.57
CA SER A 198 -2.19 7.28 -25.07
C SER A 198 -3.07 7.80 -26.20
N ALA A 199 -2.49 8.36 -27.27
CA ALA A 199 -3.24 8.78 -28.45
C ALA A 199 -3.90 7.60 -29.18
N LEU A 200 -3.16 6.50 -29.39
CA LEU A 200 -3.71 5.27 -29.99
C LEU A 200 -4.80 4.65 -29.12
N LEU A 201 -4.62 4.63 -27.79
CA LEU A 201 -5.61 4.11 -26.86
C LEU A 201 -6.88 4.98 -26.85
N GLY A 202 -6.73 6.30 -26.94
CA GLY A 202 -7.82 7.26 -27.09
C GLY A 202 -8.61 7.05 -28.39
N LEU A 203 -7.92 6.87 -29.52
CA LEU A 203 -8.54 6.56 -30.81
C LEU A 203 -9.29 5.22 -30.78
N ALA A 204 -8.67 4.17 -30.22
CA ALA A 204 -9.33 2.88 -30.06
C ALA A 204 -10.58 2.98 -29.15
N ALA A 205 -10.52 3.75 -28.07
CA ALA A 205 -11.66 3.98 -27.20
C ALA A 205 -12.81 4.70 -27.92
N ILE A 206 -12.51 5.70 -28.75
CA ILE A 206 -13.52 6.40 -29.57
C ILE A 206 -14.16 5.43 -30.57
N ILE A 207 -13.38 4.57 -31.23
CA ILE A 207 -13.89 3.58 -32.19
C ILE A 207 -14.80 2.55 -31.48
N CYS A 208 -14.38 2.05 -30.32
CA CYS A 208 -15.10 0.98 -29.60
C CYS A 208 -16.34 1.47 -28.84
N LEU A 209 -16.31 2.67 -28.25
CA LEU A 209 -17.36 3.20 -27.38
C LEU A 209 -18.20 4.31 -28.05
N GLY A 210 -17.82 4.73 -29.25
CA GLY A 210 -18.45 5.83 -29.98
C GLY A 210 -17.91 7.20 -29.59
N MET A 211 -18.21 8.19 -30.44
CA MET A 211 -17.88 9.60 -30.19
C MET A 211 -18.85 10.20 -29.17
N ALA A 212 -18.42 10.27 -27.91
CA ALA A 212 -19.12 10.97 -26.86
C ALA A 212 -18.12 11.89 -26.13
N SER A 213 -18.60 12.96 -25.50
CA SER A 213 -17.73 13.91 -24.79
C SER A 213 -16.83 13.25 -23.74
N TYR A 214 -17.33 12.23 -23.04
CA TYR A 214 -16.57 11.47 -22.03
C TYR A 214 -15.54 10.49 -22.64
N THR A 215 -15.55 10.23 -23.95
CA THR A 215 -14.54 9.43 -24.65
C THR A 215 -13.56 10.30 -25.45
N THR A 216 -14.06 11.34 -26.11
CA THR A 216 -13.25 12.25 -26.95
C THR A 216 -12.42 13.22 -26.14
N LEU A 217 -12.94 13.79 -25.04
CA LEU A 217 -12.18 14.73 -24.23
C LEU A 217 -10.94 14.08 -23.58
N PRO A 218 -11.02 12.89 -22.93
CA PRO A 218 -9.83 12.23 -22.41
C PRO A 218 -8.86 11.82 -23.52
N ALA A 219 -9.37 11.37 -24.67
CA ALA A 219 -8.54 10.94 -25.81
C ALA A 219 -7.68 12.06 -26.41
N ILE A 220 -8.08 13.34 -26.26
CA ILE A 220 -7.32 14.50 -26.73
C ILE A 220 -6.50 15.10 -25.58
N PHE A 221 -7.12 15.27 -24.41
CA PHE A 221 -6.51 15.99 -23.29
C PHE A 221 -5.37 15.20 -22.64
N ILE A 222 -5.49 13.87 -22.52
CA ILE A 222 -4.45 13.05 -21.89
C ILE A 222 -3.14 13.06 -22.72
N PRO A 223 -3.16 12.78 -24.04
CA PRO A 223 -1.93 12.88 -24.84
C PRO A 223 -1.36 14.30 -24.88
N PHE A 224 -2.21 15.34 -24.93
CA PHE A 224 -1.76 16.73 -24.90
C PHE A 224 -1.04 17.07 -23.59
N CYS A 225 -1.59 16.68 -22.43
CA CYS A 225 -0.93 16.89 -21.15
C CYS A 225 0.39 16.11 -21.03
N LEU A 226 0.45 14.87 -21.54
CA LEU A 226 1.69 14.09 -21.56
C LEU A 226 2.74 14.74 -22.46
N TRP A 227 2.34 15.25 -23.63
CA TRP A 227 3.24 15.96 -24.55
C TRP A 227 3.77 17.26 -23.95
N MET A 228 2.93 18.02 -23.24
CA MET A 228 3.35 19.24 -22.54
C MET A 228 4.26 18.97 -21.32
N ALA A 229 4.20 17.77 -20.74
CA ALA A 229 4.95 17.40 -19.54
C ALA A 229 6.32 16.73 -19.84
N GLY A 230 6.53 16.27 -21.06
CA GLY A 230 7.78 15.69 -21.57
C GLY A 230 8.74 16.73 -22.12
#